data_AF-M6UD59-F1
#
_entry.id   AF-M6UD59-F1
#
_cell.length_a   1.000
_cell.length_b   1.000
_cell.length_c   1.000
_cell.angle_alpha   90.00
_cell.angle_beta   90.00
_cell.angle_gamma   90.00
#
_symmetry.space_group_name_H-M   'P 1'
#
loop_
_entity.id
_entity.type
_entity.pdbx_description
1 polymer ?
#
loop_
_entity_poly.entity_id
_entity_poly.type
_entity_poly.pdbx_seq_one_letter_code
_entity_poly.pdbx_strand_id
1 'polypeptide(L)'
;MPSFLKFVDFLQNEKDLTSFQKEALHSLLFQSYQDIYINAADLSSKIKGISLEKAYQIIKKLILENIFDGSYDCPACDSTLSLNEIFASKATKCSECDHGIHFYNDLYIKIFGTIPEKDYEKLTFDQIAEIRIKNLAKSWRENGIITYFLLDLVNSEFIQQENEREYNSFLSEFREFWIKRVLSQSKESNYFIGEIGDAYKILFQDVIDAFNIVRIFSQELVNFDISTFKNIKSKFPFFPKFKIVIDCVDLPTDRNGRPIDPGDIFVRTANRTYDINSASVTQLYRAESKLKEYKDSYYENWEKFDVALWLMDSSFEILNKYSIIPKTEKNLVGPNLYMLKNTIMLPIDISKA
;
A
#
# COMPACT_ATOMS: atom_id res chain seq x y z
N MET A 1 -23.94 4.31 -2.54
CA MET A 1 -23.58 3.99 -3.94
C MET A 1 -23.80 5.26 -4.77
N PRO A 2 -22.79 5.78 -5.48
CA PRO A 2 -22.84 7.11 -6.04
C PRO A 2 -23.87 7.26 -7.18
N SER A 3 -24.54 8.41 -7.26
CA SER A 3 -25.58 8.65 -8.26
C SER A 3 -24.99 9.29 -9.53
N PHE A 4 -24.79 8.46 -10.56
CA PHE A 4 -24.26 8.94 -11.85
C PHE A 4 -25.16 9.99 -12.51
N LEU A 5 -26.49 9.84 -12.45
CA LEU A 5 -27.43 10.80 -13.03
C LEU A 5 -27.29 12.18 -12.36
N LYS A 6 -27.27 12.22 -11.02
CA LYS A 6 -27.04 13.48 -10.29
C LYS A 6 -25.65 14.07 -10.56
N PHE A 7 -24.65 13.22 -10.75
CA PHE A 7 -23.31 13.69 -11.12
C PHE A 7 -23.28 14.36 -12.51
N VAL A 8 -23.97 13.78 -13.49
CA VAL A 8 -24.10 14.38 -14.83
C VAL A 8 -24.81 15.72 -14.74
N ASP A 9 -25.90 15.82 -13.96
CA ASP A 9 -26.61 17.07 -13.71
C ASP A 9 -25.70 18.11 -13.01
N PHE A 10 -24.92 17.69 -12.02
CA PHE A 10 -23.92 18.52 -11.37
C PHE A 10 -22.90 19.08 -12.38
N LEU A 11 -22.32 18.24 -13.24
CA LEU A 11 -21.35 18.67 -14.26
C LEU A 11 -21.95 19.64 -15.27
N GLN A 12 -23.21 19.46 -15.66
CA GLN A 12 -23.91 20.37 -16.58
C GLN A 12 -24.12 21.76 -15.95
N ASN A 13 -24.42 21.79 -14.65
CA ASN A 13 -24.73 23.02 -13.92
C ASN A 13 -23.50 23.75 -13.35
N GLU A 14 -22.36 23.07 -13.21
CA GLU A 14 -21.12 23.69 -12.72
C GLU A 14 -20.46 24.56 -13.81
N LYS A 15 -20.72 25.87 -13.77
CA LYS A 15 -20.23 26.85 -14.78
C LYS A 15 -18.75 27.20 -14.63
N ASP A 16 -18.19 26.98 -13.45
CA ASP A 16 -16.82 27.38 -13.12
C ASP A 16 -15.76 26.35 -13.52
N LEU A 17 -16.19 25.20 -14.07
CA LEU A 17 -15.29 24.18 -14.60
C LEU A 17 -15.24 24.27 -16.12
N THR A 18 -14.03 24.24 -16.68
CA THR A 18 -13.83 24.07 -18.12
C THR A 18 -14.25 22.66 -18.56
N SER A 19 -14.54 22.46 -19.85
CA SER A 19 -14.88 21.12 -20.39
C SER A 19 -13.80 20.08 -20.07
N PHE A 20 -12.52 20.48 -20.16
CA PHE A 20 -11.38 19.62 -19.80
C PHE A 20 -11.39 19.21 -18.32
N GLN A 21 -11.68 20.16 -17.41
CA GLN A 21 -11.75 19.86 -15.98
C GLN A 21 -12.96 19.00 -15.62
N LYS A 22 -14.10 19.19 -16.31
CA LYS A 22 -15.28 18.33 -16.14
C LYS A 22 -15.00 16.89 -16.58
N GLU A 23 -14.31 16.73 -17.70
CA GLU A 23 -13.90 15.42 -18.20
C GLU A 23 -12.89 14.75 -17.25
N ALA A 24 -11.87 15.48 -16.79
CA ALA A 24 -10.92 14.97 -15.80
C ALA A 24 -11.59 14.56 -14.48
N LEU A 25 -12.55 15.36 -14.00
CA LEU A 25 -13.34 15.05 -12.81
C LEU A 25 -14.19 13.80 -13.01
N HIS A 26 -14.84 13.65 -14.17
CA HIS A 26 -15.61 12.46 -14.51
C HIS A 26 -14.72 11.21 -14.57
N SER A 27 -13.57 11.28 -15.24
CA SER A 27 -12.62 10.17 -15.31
C SER A 27 -12.11 9.77 -13.93
N LEU A 28 -11.76 10.75 -13.10
CA LEU A 28 -11.26 10.52 -11.75
C LEU A 28 -12.31 9.86 -10.84
N LEU A 29 -13.57 10.31 -10.89
CA LEU A 29 -14.61 9.88 -9.95
C LEU A 29 -15.41 8.66 -10.40
N PHE A 30 -15.49 8.37 -11.70
CA PHE A 30 -16.34 7.30 -12.26
C PHE A 30 -15.61 6.36 -13.22
N GLN A 31 -14.39 6.67 -13.64
CA GLN A 31 -13.58 5.80 -14.49
C GLN A 31 -12.30 5.34 -13.79
N SER A 32 -12.19 5.58 -12.47
CA SER A 32 -11.14 4.97 -11.67
C SER A 32 -11.30 3.46 -11.74
N TYR A 33 -10.27 2.71 -12.14
CA TYR A 33 -10.32 1.25 -12.19
C TYR A 33 -10.08 0.57 -10.84
N GLN A 34 -9.87 1.37 -9.79
CA GLN A 34 -9.58 0.92 -8.42
C GLN A 34 -10.31 1.76 -7.39
N ASP A 35 -10.46 1.19 -6.19
CA ASP A 35 -10.93 1.94 -5.04
C ASP A 35 -9.90 3.04 -4.71
N ILE A 36 -10.34 4.29 -4.69
CA ILE A 36 -9.49 5.43 -4.36
C ILE A 36 -10.22 6.33 -3.37
N TYR A 37 -9.46 6.92 -2.46
CA TYR A 37 -9.94 7.96 -1.55
C TYR A 37 -9.47 9.30 -2.08
N ILE A 38 -10.36 10.29 -2.15
CA ILE A 38 -10.02 11.61 -2.68
C ILE A 38 -10.47 12.69 -1.70
N ASN A 39 -9.50 13.47 -1.22
CA ASN A 39 -9.72 14.73 -0.51
C ASN A 39 -9.49 15.95 -1.44
N ALA A 40 -9.62 17.16 -0.90
CA ALA A 40 -9.51 18.39 -1.68
C ALA A 40 -8.09 18.63 -2.22
N ALA A 41 -7.07 18.27 -1.44
CA ALA A 41 -5.67 18.36 -1.86
C ALA A 41 -5.39 17.42 -3.04
N ASP A 42 -5.89 16.18 -2.98
CA ASP A 42 -5.78 15.20 -4.05
C ASP A 42 -6.43 15.71 -5.32
N LEU A 43 -7.66 16.21 -5.23
CA LEU A 43 -8.40 16.71 -6.39
C LEU A 43 -7.75 17.94 -7.03
N SER A 44 -7.20 18.85 -6.22
CA SER A 44 -6.45 20.02 -6.71
C SER A 44 -5.15 19.63 -7.40
N SER A 45 -4.46 18.60 -6.91
CA SER A 45 -3.22 18.12 -7.52
C SER A 45 -3.46 17.32 -8.82
N LYS A 46 -4.51 16.50 -8.86
CA LYS A 46 -4.83 15.59 -9.98
C LYS A 46 -5.51 16.30 -11.15
N ILE A 47 -6.23 17.40 -10.92
CA ILE A 47 -6.91 18.15 -11.99
C ILE A 47 -6.28 19.52 -12.18
N LYS A 48 -5.53 19.67 -13.28
CA LYS A 48 -4.81 20.90 -13.62
C LYS A 48 -5.75 22.12 -13.62
N GLY A 49 -5.32 23.17 -12.91
CA GLY A 49 -6.02 24.45 -12.88
C GLY A 49 -7.18 24.54 -11.89
N ILE A 50 -7.38 23.54 -11.02
CA ILE A 50 -8.30 23.63 -9.89
C ILE A 50 -7.51 24.01 -8.64
N SER A 51 -7.88 25.13 -7.99
CA SER A 51 -7.30 25.54 -6.71
C SER A 51 -7.79 24.65 -5.56
N LEU A 52 -7.03 24.60 -4.45
CA LEU A 52 -7.39 23.84 -3.27
C LEU A 52 -8.78 24.21 -2.72
N GLU A 53 -9.08 25.51 -2.69
CA GLU A 53 -10.38 26.00 -2.24
C GLU A 53 -11.51 25.55 -3.17
N LYS A 54 -11.31 25.62 -4.49
CA LYS A 54 -12.30 25.17 -5.46
C LYS A 54 -12.49 23.65 -5.39
N ALA A 55 -11.42 22.88 -5.19
CA ALA A 55 -11.48 21.43 -4.99
C ALA A 55 -12.31 21.05 -3.77
N TYR A 56 -12.13 21.74 -2.65
CA TYR A 56 -12.95 21.57 -1.46
C TYR A 56 -14.43 21.85 -1.72
N GLN A 57 -14.75 22.95 -2.43
CA GLN A 57 -16.14 23.26 -2.78
C GLN A 57 -16.77 22.19 -3.68
N ILE A 58 -16.00 21.59 -4.59
CA ILE A 58 -16.48 20.48 -5.43
C ILE A 58 -16.83 19.27 -4.56
N ILE A 59 -15.92 18.79 -3.71
CA ILE A 59 -16.16 17.65 -2.82
C ILE A 59 -17.36 17.90 -1.91
N LYS A 60 -17.45 19.10 -1.33
CA LYS A 60 -18.57 19.49 -0.48
C LYS A 60 -19.90 19.44 -1.21
N LYS A 61 -19.98 19.96 -2.44
CA LYS A 61 -21.21 19.89 -3.26
C LYS A 61 -21.58 18.45 -3.61
N LEU A 62 -20.61 17.64 -4.03
CA LEU A 62 -20.84 16.22 -4.35
C LEU A 62 -21.46 15.44 -3.17
N ILE A 63 -21.04 15.74 -1.95
CA ILE A 63 -21.59 15.13 -0.74
C ILE A 63 -22.99 15.68 -0.42
N LEU A 64 -23.15 17.01 -0.37
CA LEU A 64 -24.43 17.65 -0.02
C LEU A 64 -25.56 17.36 -1.03
N GLU A 65 -25.24 17.16 -2.30
CA GLU A 65 -26.20 16.77 -3.34
C GLU A 65 -26.52 15.27 -3.33
N ASN A 66 -25.92 14.52 -2.39
CA ASN A 66 -26.00 13.06 -2.29
C ASN A 66 -25.59 12.38 -3.60
N ILE A 67 -24.50 12.85 -4.19
CA ILE A 67 -23.84 12.23 -5.35
C ILE A 67 -22.85 11.19 -4.87
N PHE A 68 -22.10 11.49 -3.81
CA PHE A 68 -21.18 10.57 -3.13
C PHE A 68 -21.43 10.55 -1.62
N ASP A 69 -21.14 9.41 -1.00
CA ASP A 69 -21.01 9.29 0.43
C ASP A 69 -19.61 9.78 0.84
N GLY A 70 -19.52 10.54 1.93
CA GLY A 70 -18.27 11.08 2.43
C GLY A 70 -18.06 10.72 3.88
N SER A 71 -16.83 10.36 4.25
CA SER A 71 -16.46 10.04 5.63
C SER A 71 -15.25 10.85 6.10
N TYR A 72 -15.17 10.97 7.42
CA TYR A 72 -14.00 11.45 8.15
C TYR A 72 -13.62 10.37 9.15
N ASP A 73 -12.40 9.85 9.05
CA ASP A 73 -11.83 8.97 10.06
C ASP A 73 -10.96 9.78 10.99
N CYS A 74 -11.33 9.82 12.27
CA CYS A 74 -10.58 10.59 13.25
C CYS A 74 -9.24 9.91 13.57
N PRO A 75 -8.08 10.56 13.30
CA PRO A 75 -6.78 9.94 13.52
C PRO A 75 -6.42 9.78 15.01
N ALA A 76 -7.20 10.38 15.92
CA ALA A 76 -6.93 10.36 17.35
C ALA A 76 -7.74 9.32 18.13
N CYS A 77 -8.88 8.86 17.59
CA CYS A 77 -9.79 7.97 18.32
C CYS A 77 -10.51 6.94 17.43
N ASP A 78 -10.13 6.82 16.17
CA ASP A 78 -10.62 5.82 15.21
C ASP A 78 -12.14 5.85 14.98
N SER A 79 -12.81 6.97 15.31
CA SER A 79 -14.22 7.16 15.03
C SER A 79 -14.42 7.58 13.57
N THR A 80 -15.29 6.89 12.84
CA THR A 80 -15.73 7.31 11.51
C THR A 80 -17.01 8.15 11.61
N LEU A 81 -16.96 9.37 11.10
CA LEU A 81 -18.09 10.32 11.08
C LEU A 81 -18.59 10.56 9.65
N SER A 82 -19.89 10.78 9.51
CA SER A 82 -20.52 11.14 8.24
C SER A 82 -20.23 12.61 7.88
N LEU A 83 -19.74 12.87 6.67
CA LEU A 83 -19.47 14.24 6.23
C LEU A 83 -20.75 15.08 6.08
N ASN A 84 -21.90 14.45 5.84
CA ASN A 84 -23.19 15.15 5.82
C ASN A 84 -23.50 15.80 7.17
N GLU A 85 -23.21 15.11 8.27
CA GLU A 85 -23.41 15.60 9.63
C GLU A 85 -22.40 16.70 9.98
N ILE A 86 -21.13 16.50 9.60
CA ILE A 86 -20.06 17.50 9.79
C ILE A 86 -20.38 18.80 9.05
N PHE A 87 -20.86 18.73 7.79
CA PHE A 87 -21.21 19.92 7.04
C PHE A 87 -22.49 20.59 7.53
N ALA A 88 -23.49 19.83 7.97
CA ALA A 88 -24.73 20.38 8.53
C ALA A 88 -24.47 21.12 9.86
N SER A 89 -23.67 20.53 10.74
CA SER A 89 -23.31 21.10 12.04
C SER A 89 -22.19 22.14 11.98
N LYS A 90 -21.49 22.26 10.84
CA LYS A 90 -20.24 23.04 10.69
C LYS A 90 -19.20 22.66 11.74
N ALA A 91 -19.13 21.38 12.09
CA ALA A 91 -18.20 20.87 13.07
C ALA A 91 -16.75 21.11 12.61
N THR A 92 -15.94 21.72 13.48
CA THR A 92 -14.50 21.93 13.28
C THR A 92 -13.65 20.96 14.10
N LYS A 93 -14.32 20.10 14.88
CA LYS A 93 -13.73 19.12 15.78
C LYS A 93 -14.52 17.81 15.75
N CYS A 94 -13.82 16.71 16.01
CA CYS A 94 -14.41 15.38 16.18
C CYS A 94 -15.37 15.35 17.38
N SER A 95 -16.57 14.81 17.21
CA SER A 95 -17.57 14.70 18.30
C SER A 95 -17.12 13.81 19.46
N GLU A 96 -16.28 12.80 19.17
CA GLU A 96 -15.87 11.79 20.16
C GLU A 96 -14.64 12.18 21.00
N CYS A 97 -13.74 13.02 20.46
CA CYS A 97 -12.44 13.29 21.12
C CYS A 97 -11.92 14.73 20.98
N ASP A 98 -12.72 15.64 20.41
CA ASP A 98 -12.37 17.05 20.19
C ASP A 98 -11.14 17.32 19.29
N HIS A 99 -10.61 16.30 18.61
CA HIS A 99 -9.53 16.47 17.64
C HIS A 99 -9.95 17.42 16.50
N GLY A 100 -9.07 18.34 16.12
CA GLY A 100 -9.36 19.33 15.07
C GLY A 100 -9.48 18.70 13.70
N ILE A 101 -10.48 19.11 12.92
CA ILE A 101 -10.73 18.57 11.58
C ILE A 101 -10.07 19.49 10.53
N HIS A 102 -9.11 18.97 9.76
CA HIS A 102 -8.51 19.69 8.64
C HIS A 102 -9.27 19.43 7.34
N PHE A 103 -10.21 20.31 7.02
CA PHE A 103 -11.16 20.20 5.91
C PHE A 103 -10.58 19.85 4.53
N TYR A 104 -9.32 20.22 4.25
CA TYR A 104 -8.70 19.99 2.95
C TYR A 104 -8.06 18.61 2.81
N ASN A 105 -7.63 18.00 3.92
CA ASN A 105 -6.82 16.78 3.93
C ASN A 105 -7.58 15.59 4.54
N ASP A 106 -8.43 15.86 5.52
CA ASP A 106 -9.01 14.80 6.34
C ASP A 106 -10.39 14.35 5.83
N LEU A 107 -11.03 15.17 4.98
CA LEU A 107 -12.34 14.86 4.43
C LEU A 107 -12.18 14.26 3.04
N TYR A 108 -12.67 13.05 2.88
CA TYR A 108 -12.50 12.32 1.65
C TYR A 108 -13.82 11.70 1.17
N ILE A 109 -13.91 11.51 -0.15
CA ILE A 109 -14.89 10.64 -0.78
C ILE A 109 -14.22 9.33 -1.12
N LYS A 110 -14.90 8.21 -0.83
CA LYS A 110 -14.48 6.90 -1.31
C LYS A 110 -15.08 6.67 -2.70
N ILE A 111 -14.22 6.52 -3.69
CA ILE A 111 -14.59 6.15 -5.05
C ILE A 111 -14.29 4.68 -5.18
N PHE A 112 -15.31 3.91 -5.54
CA PHE A 112 -15.14 2.50 -5.84
C PHE A 112 -14.66 2.35 -7.28
N GLY A 113 -13.67 1.49 -7.48
CA GLY A 113 -13.13 1.24 -8.82
C GLY A 113 -14.20 0.66 -9.74
N THR A 114 -14.43 1.27 -10.90
CA THR A 114 -15.37 0.79 -11.91
C THR A 114 -14.75 -0.34 -12.73
N ILE A 115 -14.83 -1.56 -12.20
CA ILE A 115 -15.26 -2.68 -13.04
C ILE A 115 -16.78 -2.70 -12.90
N PRO A 116 -17.56 -2.52 -13.99
CA PRO A 116 -19.01 -2.57 -13.89
C PRO A 116 -19.44 -3.88 -13.23
N GLU A 117 -20.26 -3.81 -12.18
CA GLU A 117 -20.70 -4.97 -11.38
C GLU A 117 -21.30 -6.07 -12.27
N LYS A 118 -22.03 -5.67 -13.32
CA LYS A 118 -22.61 -6.52 -14.38
C LYS A 118 -21.59 -7.31 -15.24
N ASP A 119 -20.32 -6.88 -15.23
CA ASP A 119 -19.23 -7.45 -16.02
C ASP A 119 -18.24 -8.19 -15.11
N TYR A 120 -18.22 -7.94 -13.79
CA TYR A 120 -17.43 -8.72 -12.82
C TYR A 120 -17.85 -10.19 -12.78
N GLU A 121 -19.14 -10.47 -12.91
CA GLU A 121 -19.69 -11.82 -13.00
C GLU A 121 -19.45 -12.49 -14.37
N LYS A 122 -19.12 -11.70 -15.40
CA LYS A 122 -18.91 -12.17 -16.79
C LYS A 122 -17.46 -12.28 -17.19
N LEU A 123 -16.58 -11.56 -16.49
CA LEU A 123 -15.15 -11.63 -16.67
C LEU A 123 -14.60 -12.77 -15.81
N THR A 124 -13.81 -13.61 -16.43
CA THR A 124 -13.03 -14.61 -15.70
C THR A 124 -11.98 -13.90 -14.84
N PHE A 125 -11.58 -14.55 -13.74
CA PHE A 125 -10.47 -14.11 -12.89
C PHE A 125 -9.22 -13.72 -13.71
N ASP A 126 -8.94 -14.46 -14.78
CA ASP A 126 -7.80 -14.23 -15.67
C ASP A 126 -7.90 -12.90 -16.42
N GLN A 127 -9.09 -12.54 -16.91
CA GLN A 127 -9.29 -11.30 -17.65
C GLN A 127 -9.13 -10.07 -16.74
N ILE A 128 -9.59 -10.17 -15.48
CA ILE A 128 -9.38 -9.13 -14.48
C ILE A 128 -7.89 -8.96 -14.20
N ALA A 129 -7.17 -10.07 -14.03
CA ALA A 129 -5.74 -10.05 -13.78
C ALA A 129 -4.96 -9.47 -14.98
N GLU A 130 -5.31 -9.81 -16.22
CA GLU A 130 -4.71 -9.24 -17.44
C GLU A 130 -4.89 -7.72 -17.54
N ILE A 131 -6.09 -7.20 -17.23
CA ILE A 131 -6.35 -5.76 -17.24
C ILE A 131 -5.47 -5.04 -16.20
N ARG A 132 -5.36 -5.61 -14.99
CA ARG A 132 -4.51 -5.06 -13.92
C ARG A 132 -3.05 -5.00 -14.34
N ILE A 133 -2.55 -6.05 -14.99
CA ILE A 133 -1.17 -6.13 -15.47
C ILE A 133 -0.89 -5.10 -16.58
N LYS A 134 -1.82 -4.90 -17.51
CA LYS A 134 -1.68 -3.86 -18.55
C LYS A 134 -1.60 -2.46 -17.94
N ASN A 135 -2.37 -2.18 -16.89
CA ASN A 135 -2.34 -0.90 -16.19
C ASN A 135 -1.03 -0.70 -15.42
N LEU A 136 -0.56 -1.74 -14.74
CA LEU A 136 0.75 -1.77 -14.09
C LEU A 136 1.89 -1.49 -15.07
N ALA A 137 1.90 -2.18 -16.22
CA ALA A 137 2.89 -1.99 -17.26
C ALA A 137 2.84 -0.56 -17.84
N LYS A 138 1.65 0.03 -17.97
CA LYS A 138 1.51 1.44 -18.37
C LYS A 138 2.12 2.38 -17.33
N SER A 139 1.76 2.24 -16.05
CA SER A 139 2.29 3.09 -14.98
C SER A 139 3.80 2.97 -14.86
N TRP A 140 4.35 1.75 -14.95
CA TRP A 140 5.80 1.53 -14.94
C TRP A 140 6.50 2.22 -16.12
N ARG A 141 5.92 2.19 -17.33
CA ARG A 141 6.44 2.95 -18.49
C ARG A 141 6.46 4.45 -18.25
N GLU A 142 5.38 4.99 -17.68
CA GLU A 142 5.22 6.44 -17.44
C GLU A 142 6.16 6.93 -16.33
N ASN A 143 6.33 6.15 -15.26
CA ASN A 143 7.12 6.51 -14.09
C ASN A 143 8.60 6.13 -14.22
N GLY A 144 8.96 5.22 -15.13
CA GLY A 144 10.31 4.68 -15.31
C GLY A 144 10.73 3.66 -14.24
N ILE A 145 10.04 3.63 -13.11
CA ILE A 145 10.27 2.71 -12.00
C ILE A 145 8.95 2.15 -11.48
N ILE A 146 9.01 0.99 -10.85
CA ILE A 146 7.94 0.45 -10.01
C ILE A 146 8.53 -0.06 -8.70
N THR A 147 7.80 0.05 -7.60
CA THR A 147 8.28 -0.44 -6.32
C THR A 147 7.84 -1.88 -6.10
N TYR A 148 8.80 -2.77 -5.89
CA TYR A 148 8.56 -4.14 -5.50
C TYR A 148 8.59 -4.27 -3.99
N PHE A 149 7.58 -4.95 -3.44
CA PHE A 149 7.41 -5.18 -2.02
C PHE A 149 7.19 -6.68 -1.79
N LEU A 150 8.07 -7.29 -0.99
CA LEU A 150 7.94 -8.67 -0.55
C LEU A 150 7.74 -8.67 0.96
N LEU A 151 6.61 -9.21 1.43
CA LEU A 151 6.38 -9.54 2.83
C LEU A 151 6.40 -11.06 2.97
N ASP A 152 7.17 -11.56 3.92
CA ASP A 152 7.36 -12.98 4.14
C ASP A 152 7.22 -13.33 5.62
N LEU A 153 6.65 -14.49 5.92
CA LEU A 153 6.56 -15.02 7.27
C LEU A 153 7.79 -15.88 7.55
N VAL A 154 8.58 -15.47 8.52
CA VAL A 154 9.88 -16.09 8.75
C VAL A 154 9.71 -17.48 9.35
N ASN A 155 10.42 -18.46 8.79
CA ASN A 155 10.49 -19.85 9.27
C ASN A 155 9.11 -20.55 9.31
N SER A 156 8.16 -20.15 8.47
CA SER A 156 6.80 -20.70 8.41
C SER A 156 6.74 -22.22 8.22
N GLU A 157 7.76 -22.82 7.60
CA GLU A 157 7.86 -24.26 7.39
C GLU A 157 7.88 -25.03 8.71
N PHE A 158 8.50 -24.47 9.75
CA PHE A 158 8.55 -25.13 11.07
C PHE A 158 7.25 -24.90 11.84
N ILE A 159 6.58 -23.76 11.65
CA ILE A 159 5.25 -23.48 12.23
C ILE A 159 4.23 -24.47 11.68
N GLN A 160 4.24 -24.64 10.36
CA GLN A 160 3.36 -25.57 9.67
C GLN A 160 3.60 -27.02 10.12
N GLN A 161 4.86 -27.42 10.33
CA GLN A 161 5.21 -28.76 10.81
C GLN A 161 4.74 -29.03 12.25
N GLU A 162 4.80 -28.04 13.14
CA GLU A 162 4.36 -28.21 14.53
C GLU A 162 2.83 -28.28 14.65
N ASN A 163 2.09 -27.41 13.95
CA ASN A 163 0.63 -27.40 13.99
C ASN A 163 0.00 -26.82 12.71
N GLU A 164 -0.15 -27.65 11.69
CA GLU A 164 -0.70 -27.27 10.37
C GLU A 164 -2.09 -26.60 10.46
N ARG A 165 -2.96 -27.07 11.37
CA ARG A 165 -4.32 -26.53 11.51
C ARG A 165 -4.30 -25.10 12.04
N GLU A 166 -3.51 -24.86 13.08
CA GLU A 166 -3.36 -23.53 13.69
C GLU A 166 -2.64 -22.58 12.73
N TYR A 167 -1.61 -23.06 12.02
CA TYR A 167 -0.94 -22.31 10.95
C TYR A 167 -1.90 -21.83 9.86
N ASN A 168 -2.75 -22.73 9.34
CA ASN A 168 -3.73 -22.37 8.30
C ASN A 168 -4.81 -21.39 8.81
N SER A 169 -5.22 -21.51 10.09
CA SER A 169 -6.12 -20.53 10.73
C SER A 169 -5.46 -19.17 10.81
N PHE A 170 -4.22 -19.14 11.32
CA PHE A 170 -3.42 -17.93 11.42
C PHE A 170 -3.23 -17.24 10.06
N LEU A 171 -2.87 -17.98 9.00
CA LEU A 171 -2.72 -17.39 7.66
C LEU A 171 -4.02 -16.76 7.15
N SER A 172 -5.17 -17.39 7.44
CA SER A 172 -6.47 -16.85 7.03
C SER A 172 -6.80 -15.55 7.75
N GLU A 173 -6.56 -15.49 9.06
CA GLU A 173 -6.73 -14.28 9.87
C GLU A 173 -5.73 -13.19 9.47
N PHE A 174 -4.48 -13.59 9.19
CA PHE A 174 -3.43 -12.68 8.75
C PHE A 174 -3.74 -12.07 7.39
N ARG A 175 -4.27 -12.83 6.43
CA ARG A 175 -4.73 -12.29 5.13
C ARG A 175 -5.75 -11.19 5.34
N GLU A 176 -6.75 -11.42 6.18
CA GLU A 176 -7.79 -10.42 6.45
C GLU A 176 -7.21 -9.19 7.13
N PHE A 177 -6.37 -9.37 8.14
CA PHE A 177 -5.66 -8.30 8.83
C PHE A 177 -4.82 -7.45 7.86
N TRP A 178 -3.95 -8.11 7.10
CA TRP A 178 -3.04 -7.49 6.14
C TRP A 178 -3.79 -6.71 5.07
N ILE A 179 -4.86 -7.28 4.50
CA ILE A 179 -5.62 -6.61 3.45
C ILE A 179 -6.50 -5.49 4.01
N LYS A 180 -7.32 -5.79 5.02
CA LYS A 180 -8.37 -4.87 5.48
C LYS A 180 -7.86 -3.76 6.40
N ARG A 181 -6.84 -4.04 7.22
CA ARG A 181 -6.34 -3.07 8.22
C ARG A 181 -5.09 -2.36 7.75
N VAL A 182 -4.26 -3.00 6.93
CA VAL A 182 -2.95 -2.45 6.57
C VAL A 182 -2.93 -1.93 5.14
N LEU A 183 -3.11 -2.81 4.15
CA LEU A 183 -3.06 -2.41 2.73
C LEU A 183 -4.19 -1.45 2.31
N SER A 184 -5.34 -1.49 2.98
CA SER A 184 -6.44 -0.55 2.74
C SER A 184 -6.07 0.92 3.04
N GLN A 185 -5.00 1.15 3.81
CA GLN A 185 -4.50 2.48 4.15
C GLN A 185 -3.47 3.01 3.14
N SER A 186 -3.15 2.24 2.08
CA SER A 186 -2.31 2.67 0.97
C SER A 186 -2.95 3.87 0.28
N LYS A 187 -2.17 4.93 0.08
CA LYS A 187 -2.65 6.16 -0.57
C LYS A 187 -2.61 6.07 -2.09
N GLU A 188 -1.72 5.22 -2.60
CA GLU A 188 -1.53 4.99 -4.02
C GLU A 188 -1.99 3.58 -4.42
N SER A 189 -2.06 3.36 -5.74
CA SER A 189 -2.37 2.06 -6.29
C SER A 189 -1.30 1.04 -5.92
N ASN A 190 -1.71 0.01 -5.19
CA ASN A 190 -0.93 -1.22 -4.99
C ASN A 190 -1.58 -2.40 -5.72
N TYR A 191 -0.76 -3.36 -6.10
CA TYR A 191 -1.19 -4.51 -6.87
C TYR A 191 -0.59 -5.77 -6.31
N PHE A 192 -1.48 -6.66 -5.91
CA PHE A 192 -1.12 -7.99 -5.51
C PHE A 192 -0.76 -8.82 -6.75
N ILE A 193 0.53 -9.10 -6.93
CA ILE A 193 0.98 -9.90 -8.07
C ILE A 193 1.03 -11.38 -7.71
N GLY A 194 1.41 -11.74 -6.48
CA GLY A 194 1.41 -13.15 -6.09
C GLY A 194 1.40 -13.39 -4.60
N GLU A 195 0.74 -14.49 -4.23
CA GLU A 195 0.83 -15.12 -2.92
C GLU A 195 1.45 -16.49 -3.13
N ILE A 196 2.54 -16.78 -2.42
CA ILE A 196 3.16 -18.11 -2.42
C ILE A 196 3.21 -18.57 -0.97
N GLY A 197 2.19 -19.33 -0.56
CA GLY A 197 2.02 -19.77 0.81
C GLY A 197 1.77 -18.57 1.74
N ASP A 198 2.80 -18.21 2.47
CA ASP A 198 2.87 -17.19 3.52
C ASP A 198 3.64 -15.94 3.09
N ALA A 199 4.13 -15.92 1.85
CA ALA A 199 4.78 -14.78 1.22
C ALA A 199 3.82 -14.00 0.31
N TYR A 200 3.85 -12.67 0.43
CA TYR A 200 3.04 -11.69 -0.28
C TYR A 200 3.93 -10.81 -1.16
N LYS A 201 3.69 -10.84 -2.48
CA LYS A 201 4.39 -10.05 -3.49
C LYS A 201 3.47 -8.94 -4.00
N ILE A 202 3.88 -7.70 -3.82
CA ILE A 202 3.05 -6.53 -4.08
C ILE A 202 3.87 -5.53 -4.88
N LEU A 203 3.20 -4.86 -5.82
CA LEU A 203 3.76 -3.73 -6.54
C LEU A 203 3.10 -2.45 -6.09
N PHE A 204 3.91 -1.47 -5.72
CA PHE A 204 3.49 -0.12 -5.43
C PHE A 204 3.97 0.82 -6.54
N GLN A 205 3.15 1.81 -6.87
CA GLN A 205 3.58 2.86 -7.80
C GLN A 205 4.55 3.86 -7.16
N ASP A 206 4.51 3.99 -5.82
CA ASP A 206 5.37 4.88 -5.05
C ASP A 206 6.04 4.13 -3.89
N VAL A 207 7.36 4.32 -3.76
CA VAL A 207 8.18 3.76 -2.68
C VAL A 207 7.86 4.39 -1.32
N ILE A 208 7.42 5.64 -1.29
CA ILE A 208 7.02 6.31 -0.05
C ILE A 208 5.76 5.66 0.51
N ASP A 209 4.79 5.35 -0.35
CA ASP A 209 3.58 4.63 0.06
C ASP A 209 3.90 3.21 0.54
N ALA A 210 4.74 2.48 -0.20
CA ALA A 210 5.22 1.15 0.21
C ALA A 210 5.89 1.19 1.60
N PHE A 211 6.74 2.20 1.85
CA PHE A 211 7.39 2.39 3.14
C PHE A 211 6.39 2.77 4.26
N ASN A 212 5.40 3.62 3.97
CA ASN A 212 4.35 3.96 4.93
C ASN A 212 3.51 2.74 5.33
N ILE A 213 3.22 1.85 4.38
CA ILE A 213 2.55 0.58 4.66
C ILE A 213 3.34 -0.27 5.66
N VAL A 214 4.68 -0.29 5.61
CA VAL A 214 5.50 -0.99 6.61
C VAL A 214 5.30 -0.41 8.01
N ARG A 215 5.20 0.91 8.12
CA ARG A 215 4.98 1.58 9.41
C ARG A 215 3.60 1.27 9.97
N ILE A 216 2.57 1.32 9.13
CA ILE A 216 1.20 0.97 9.48
C ILE A 216 1.13 -0.50 9.91
N PHE A 217 1.77 -1.40 9.16
CA PHE A 217 1.87 -2.82 9.50
C PHE A 217 2.46 -3.03 10.91
N SER A 218 3.61 -2.39 11.17
CA SER A 218 4.29 -2.47 12.47
C SER A 218 3.44 -1.95 13.64
N GLN A 219 2.61 -0.94 13.40
CA GLN A 219 1.66 -0.40 14.39
C GLN A 219 0.48 -1.34 14.62
N GLU A 220 -0.18 -1.77 13.55
CA GLU A 220 -1.35 -2.64 13.59
C GLU A 220 -1.02 -4.01 14.20
N LEU A 221 0.20 -4.50 14.00
CA LEU A 221 0.67 -5.77 14.58
C LEU A 221 0.61 -5.80 16.12
N VAL A 222 0.69 -4.66 16.79
CA VAL A 222 0.59 -4.57 18.26
C VAL A 222 -0.76 -5.10 18.76
N ASN A 223 -1.82 -4.91 17.96
CA ASN A 223 -3.19 -5.29 18.27
C ASN A 223 -3.61 -6.60 17.58
N PHE A 224 -2.72 -7.21 16.81
CA PHE A 224 -2.98 -8.49 16.15
C PHE A 224 -2.48 -9.64 17.02
N ASP A 225 -3.31 -10.67 17.20
CA ASP A 225 -2.92 -11.80 18.04
C ASP A 225 -1.86 -12.66 17.33
N ILE A 226 -0.61 -12.47 17.75
CA ILE A 226 0.56 -13.22 17.30
C ILE A 226 0.99 -14.26 18.36
N SER A 227 0.06 -14.71 19.22
CA SER A 227 0.32 -15.71 20.27
C SER A 227 0.62 -17.10 19.72
N THR A 228 0.14 -17.46 18.52
CA THR A 228 0.51 -18.71 17.85
C THR A 228 2.02 -18.88 17.77
N PHE A 229 2.79 -17.80 17.51
CA PHE A 229 4.27 -17.84 17.49
C PHE A 229 4.92 -18.05 18.86
N LYS A 230 4.23 -17.73 19.96
CA LYS A 230 4.74 -17.93 21.34
C LYS A 230 4.63 -19.39 21.79
N ASN A 231 3.74 -20.17 21.19
CA ASN A 231 3.44 -21.55 21.57
C ASN A 231 4.34 -22.59 20.88
N ILE A 232 5.08 -22.18 19.86
CA ILE A 232 5.91 -23.05 19.02
C ILE A 232 7.24 -23.33 19.74
N LYS A 233 7.50 -24.59 20.11
CA LYS A 233 8.67 -25.00 20.90
C LYS A 233 9.86 -25.31 19.98
N SER A 234 10.27 -24.36 19.16
CA SER A 234 11.48 -24.52 18.34
C SER A 234 12.76 -24.28 19.15
N LYS A 235 13.81 -25.05 18.85
CA LYS A 235 15.19 -24.83 19.30
C LYS A 235 15.78 -23.50 18.80
N PHE A 236 15.18 -22.92 17.77
CA PHE A 236 15.48 -21.59 17.25
C PHE A 236 14.25 -20.71 17.44
N PRO A 237 14.33 -19.63 18.20
CA PRO A 237 13.18 -18.77 18.38
C PRO A 237 12.78 -18.16 17.01
N PHE A 238 11.50 -18.27 16.66
CA PHE A 238 10.88 -17.82 15.40
C PHE A 238 10.85 -16.30 15.26
N PHE A 239 11.99 -15.66 15.01
CA PHE A 239 12.05 -14.20 15.03
C PHE A 239 13.11 -13.62 14.08
N PRO A 240 12.83 -12.45 13.45
CA PRO A 240 11.58 -11.68 13.52
C PRO A 240 10.42 -12.45 12.89
N LYS A 241 9.17 -12.10 13.23
CA LYS A 241 8.00 -12.86 12.74
C LYS A 241 7.73 -12.58 11.27
N PHE A 242 7.98 -11.34 10.87
CA PHE A 242 7.79 -10.89 9.49
C PHE A 242 9.06 -10.27 8.95
N LYS A 243 9.30 -10.53 7.68
CA LYS A 243 10.37 -9.92 6.91
C LYS A 243 9.77 -9.16 5.74
N ILE A 244 10.24 -7.94 5.52
CA ILE A 244 9.83 -7.10 4.42
C ILE A 244 11.07 -6.70 3.62
N VAL A 245 11.01 -6.81 2.30
CA VAL A 245 12.04 -6.32 1.37
C VAL A 245 11.38 -5.35 0.40
N ILE A 246 11.96 -4.16 0.25
CA ILE A 246 11.49 -3.12 -0.67
C ILE A 246 12.62 -2.70 -1.61
N ASP A 247 12.31 -2.65 -2.91
CA ASP A 247 13.21 -2.14 -3.94
C ASP A 247 12.46 -1.40 -5.03
N CYS A 248 13.14 -0.52 -5.75
CA CYS A 248 12.62 0.12 -6.95
C CYS A 248 13.20 -0.56 -8.18
N VAL A 249 12.33 -1.10 -9.02
CA VAL A 249 12.70 -1.81 -10.23
C VAL A 249 12.60 -0.87 -11.42
N ASP A 250 13.74 -0.61 -12.06
CA ASP A 250 13.83 0.18 -13.29
C ASP A 250 13.17 -0.52 -14.48
N LEU A 251 12.91 0.23 -15.55
CA LEU A 251 12.44 -0.33 -16.82
C LEU A 251 13.31 -1.50 -17.28
N PRO A 252 12.69 -2.61 -17.70
CA PRO A 252 13.42 -3.81 -18.09
C PRO A 252 14.20 -3.59 -19.37
N THR A 253 15.36 -4.23 -19.43
CA THR A 253 16.19 -4.29 -20.64
C THR A 253 16.59 -5.73 -20.95
N ASP A 254 16.81 -6.01 -22.23
CA ASP A 254 17.37 -7.29 -22.66
C ASP A 254 18.86 -7.40 -22.31
N ARG A 255 19.49 -8.54 -22.63
CA ARG A 255 20.92 -8.79 -22.35
C ARG A 255 21.87 -7.80 -23.06
N ASN A 256 21.39 -7.06 -24.05
CA ASN A 256 22.14 -6.06 -24.79
C ASN A 256 21.78 -4.62 -24.37
N GLY A 257 21.00 -4.45 -23.31
CA GLY A 257 20.55 -3.15 -22.82
C GLY A 257 19.42 -2.52 -23.63
N ARG A 258 18.73 -3.28 -24.50
CA ARG A 258 17.59 -2.76 -25.27
C ARG A 258 16.33 -2.74 -24.41
N PRO A 259 15.51 -1.68 -24.45
CA PRO A 259 14.26 -1.63 -23.70
C PRO A 259 13.33 -2.79 -24.03
N ILE A 260 12.76 -3.41 -23.00
CA ILE A 260 11.67 -4.39 -23.09
C ILE A 260 10.39 -3.69 -22.63
N ASP A 261 9.22 -4.02 -23.21
CA ASP A 261 7.96 -3.49 -22.68
C ASP A 261 7.68 -4.12 -21.31
N PRO A 262 7.37 -3.33 -20.27
CA PRO A 262 7.03 -3.86 -18.96
C PRO A 262 5.88 -4.88 -18.95
N GLY A 263 5.00 -4.88 -19.95
CA GLY A 263 3.96 -5.90 -20.10
C GLY A 263 4.51 -7.29 -20.37
N ASP A 264 5.67 -7.39 -21.03
CA ASP A 264 6.26 -8.66 -21.51
C ASP A 264 7.05 -9.40 -20.41
N ILE A 265 7.41 -8.72 -19.33
CA ILE A 265 8.10 -9.31 -18.16
C ILE A 265 7.16 -9.88 -17.11
N PHE A 266 5.86 -9.55 -17.18
CA PHE A 266 4.86 -10.18 -16.33
C PHE A 266 4.57 -11.59 -16.81
N VAL A 267 4.90 -12.57 -15.96
CA VAL A 267 4.70 -13.98 -16.26
C VAL A 267 3.56 -14.50 -15.41
N ARG A 268 2.60 -15.16 -16.07
CA ARG A 268 1.51 -15.84 -15.39
C ARG A 268 2.03 -17.08 -14.66
N THR A 269 1.69 -17.20 -13.39
CA THR A 269 2.08 -18.32 -12.52
C THR A 269 1.07 -19.47 -12.60
N ALA A 270 1.46 -20.64 -12.07
CA ALA A 270 0.60 -21.84 -12.07
C ALA A 270 -0.71 -21.67 -11.26
N ASN A 271 -0.69 -20.83 -10.21
CA ASN A 271 -1.89 -20.45 -9.44
C ASN A 271 -2.71 -19.32 -10.10
N ARG A 272 -2.46 -19.04 -11.39
CA ARG A 272 -3.16 -18.04 -12.21
C ARG A 272 -2.98 -16.60 -11.75
N THR A 273 -2.01 -16.32 -10.87
CA THR A 273 -1.56 -14.96 -10.54
C THR A 273 -0.45 -14.52 -11.52
N TYR A 274 0.25 -13.43 -11.20
CA TYR A 274 1.34 -12.91 -12.03
C TYR A 274 2.62 -12.74 -11.20
N ASP A 275 3.77 -12.83 -11.85
CA ASP A 275 5.04 -12.48 -11.22
C ASP A 275 5.89 -11.69 -12.20
N ILE A 276 6.93 -11.02 -11.71
CA ILE A 276 7.87 -10.31 -12.56
C ILE A 276 9.07 -11.21 -12.81
N ASN A 277 9.29 -11.58 -14.07
CA ASN A 277 10.54 -12.21 -14.48
C ASN A 277 11.62 -11.14 -14.73
N SER A 278 12.20 -10.63 -13.65
CA SER A 278 13.27 -9.63 -13.69
C SER A 278 14.53 -10.13 -12.98
N ALA A 279 15.68 -9.82 -13.57
CA ALA A 279 16.97 -10.07 -12.95
C ALA A 279 17.12 -9.30 -11.63
N SER A 280 16.59 -8.07 -11.54
CA SER A 280 16.59 -7.26 -10.31
C SER A 280 15.75 -7.92 -9.22
N VAL A 281 14.56 -8.41 -9.56
CA VAL A 281 13.71 -9.16 -8.60
C VAL A 281 14.39 -10.46 -8.15
N THR A 282 15.09 -11.15 -9.06
CA THR A 282 15.90 -12.32 -8.70
C THR A 282 17.05 -11.96 -7.76
N GLN A 283 17.66 -10.78 -7.92
CA GLN A 283 18.67 -10.28 -6.99
C GLN A 283 18.07 -10.01 -5.61
N LEU A 284 16.82 -9.53 -5.50
CA LEU A 284 16.13 -9.38 -4.21
C LEU A 284 16.05 -10.68 -3.42
N TYR A 285 15.59 -11.76 -4.08
CA TYR A 285 15.53 -13.08 -3.47
C TYR A 285 16.92 -13.63 -3.07
N ARG A 286 17.97 -13.29 -3.81
CA ARG A 286 19.35 -13.69 -3.48
C ARG A 286 19.98 -12.82 -2.40
N ALA A 287 19.60 -11.55 -2.34
CA ALA A 287 20.00 -10.67 -1.27
C ALA A 287 19.47 -11.26 0.05
N GLU A 288 18.25 -11.78 0.05
CA GLU A 288 17.66 -12.48 1.20
C GLU A 288 18.53 -13.62 1.74
N SER A 289 19.13 -14.45 0.88
CA SER A 289 19.98 -15.53 1.35
C SER A 289 21.25 -15.03 2.04
N LYS A 290 21.75 -13.84 1.67
CA LYS A 290 22.89 -13.20 2.33
C LYS A 290 22.55 -12.69 3.72
N LEU A 291 21.28 -12.37 4.02
CA LEU A 291 20.87 -11.99 5.38
C LEU A 291 21.10 -13.12 6.40
N LYS A 292 21.01 -14.38 5.96
CA LYS A 292 21.27 -15.56 6.80
C LYS A 292 22.73 -15.65 7.25
N GLU A 293 23.66 -14.96 6.56
CA GLU A 293 25.08 -14.89 6.89
C GLU A 293 25.34 -13.93 8.07
N TYR A 294 24.45 -12.96 8.32
CA TYR A 294 24.56 -12.00 9.44
C TYR A 294 23.88 -12.47 10.73
N LYS A 295 23.73 -13.80 10.85
CA LYS A 295 23.00 -14.52 11.90
C LYS A 295 23.24 -13.89 13.28
N ASP A 296 24.49 -13.80 13.71
CA ASP A 296 24.79 -13.51 15.12
C ASP A 296 24.37 -12.09 15.57
N SER A 297 24.63 -11.04 14.78
CA SER A 297 24.18 -9.67 15.10
C SER A 297 22.66 -9.47 14.96
N TYR A 298 22.06 -10.14 13.97
CA TYR A 298 20.62 -10.12 13.73
C TYR A 298 19.84 -10.79 14.87
N TYR A 299 20.41 -11.84 15.47
CA TYR A 299 19.87 -12.57 16.62
C TYR A 299 20.37 -12.08 18.00
N GLU A 300 20.94 -10.88 18.14
CA GLU A 300 21.20 -10.29 19.47
C GLU A 300 20.08 -9.34 19.96
N ASN A 301 19.31 -8.73 19.05
CA ASN A 301 18.24 -7.77 19.40
C ASN A 301 16.82 -8.20 18.96
N TRP A 302 16.69 -9.37 18.35
CA TRP A 302 15.47 -9.92 17.74
C TRP A 302 14.26 -10.05 18.69
N GLU A 303 14.47 -10.30 19.99
CA GLU A 303 13.37 -10.44 20.97
C GLU A 303 12.53 -9.16 21.11
N LYS A 304 13.08 -8.02 20.68
CA LYS A 304 12.48 -6.71 20.87
C LYS A 304 11.64 -6.25 19.68
N PHE A 305 11.61 -6.96 18.55
CA PHE A 305 10.97 -6.48 17.31
C PHE A 305 10.18 -7.56 16.58
N ASP A 306 9.08 -7.16 15.95
CA ASP A 306 8.17 -8.09 15.26
C ASP A 306 8.40 -8.11 13.74
N VAL A 307 9.04 -7.08 13.19
CA VAL A 307 9.28 -6.90 11.74
C VAL A 307 10.74 -6.56 11.47
N ALA A 308 11.36 -7.22 10.49
CA ALA A 308 12.58 -6.75 9.84
C ALA A 308 12.26 -6.16 8.48
N LEU A 309 12.70 -4.93 8.22
CA LEU A 309 12.60 -4.26 6.94
C LEU A 309 14.00 -4.15 6.31
N TRP A 310 14.10 -4.61 5.08
CA TRP A 310 15.25 -4.35 4.23
C TRP A 310 14.88 -3.39 3.10
N LEU A 311 15.53 -2.24 3.09
CA LEU A 311 15.55 -1.33 1.96
C LEU A 311 16.78 -1.63 1.11
N MET A 312 16.55 -1.99 -0.15
CA MET A 312 17.64 -2.09 -1.12
C MET A 312 18.18 -0.70 -1.47
N ASP A 313 19.35 -0.66 -2.11
CA ASP A 313 20.05 0.61 -2.35
C ASP A 313 19.19 1.63 -3.10
N SER A 314 18.45 1.20 -4.13
CA SER A 314 17.60 2.09 -4.92
C SER A 314 16.46 2.72 -4.09
N SER A 315 15.76 1.91 -3.29
CA SER A 315 14.65 2.37 -2.45
C SER A 315 15.16 3.25 -1.31
N PHE A 316 16.29 2.87 -0.69
CA PHE A 316 16.94 3.66 0.34
C PHE A 316 17.39 5.02 -0.17
N GLU A 317 18.04 5.09 -1.34
CA GLU A 317 18.49 6.35 -1.93
C GLU A 317 17.33 7.32 -2.16
N ILE A 318 16.21 6.82 -2.71
CA ILE A 318 15.01 7.64 -2.94
C ILE A 318 14.44 8.13 -1.61
N LEU A 319 14.21 7.23 -0.64
CA LEU A 319 13.65 7.58 0.66
C LEU A 319 14.56 8.55 1.44
N ASN A 320 15.88 8.37 1.35
CA ASN A 320 16.87 9.24 1.97
C ASN A 320 16.89 10.63 1.34
N LYS A 321 16.79 10.71 0.00
CA LYS A 321 16.70 11.99 -0.74
C LYS A 321 15.51 12.82 -0.30
N TYR A 322 14.36 12.18 -0.06
CA TYR A 322 13.15 12.84 0.44
C TYR A 322 13.13 13.02 1.97
N SER A 323 14.22 12.66 2.67
CA SER A 323 14.31 12.71 4.14
C SER A 323 13.18 11.97 4.85
N ILE A 324 12.63 10.92 4.21
CA ILE A 324 11.59 10.06 4.78
C ILE A 324 12.16 9.20 5.91
N ILE A 325 13.44 8.81 5.80
CA ILE A 325 14.18 8.11 6.86
C ILE A 325 14.81 9.15 7.81
N PRO A 326 14.41 9.20 9.09
CA PRO A 326 14.98 10.09 10.10
C PRO A 326 16.51 10.09 10.15
N LYS A 327 17.14 11.26 10.34
CA LYS A 327 18.61 11.38 10.43
C LYS A 327 19.24 10.57 11.57
N THR A 328 18.49 10.35 12.65
CA THR A 328 18.89 9.50 13.80
C THR A 328 19.03 8.03 13.43
N GLU A 329 18.57 7.64 12.25
CA GLU A 329 18.54 6.26 11.75
C GLU A 329 19.44 6.07 10.52
N LYS A 330 20.24 7.08 10.14
CA LYS A 330 21.09 7.10 8.93
C LYS A 330 22.51 6.54 9.11
N ASN A 331 22.89 6.11 10.31
CA ASN A 331 24.27 5.67 10.55
C ASN A 331 24.39 4.15 10.43
N LEU A 332 24.59 3.65 9.22
CA LEU A 332 25.00 2.26 9.00
C LEU A 332 25.95 2.17 7.80
N VAL A 333 27.16 1.69 8.05
CA VAL A 333 28.04 1.17 7.00
C VAL A 333 27.70 -0.31 6.86
N GLY A 334 26.69 -0.63 6.04
CA GLY A 334 26.15 -1.98 5.85
C GLY A 334 24.81 -1.98 5.10
N PRO A 335 24.18 -3.16 4.83
CA PRO A 335 22.84 -3.24 4.23
C PRO A 335 21.83 -2.33 4.96
N ASN A 336 20.94 -1.62 4.24
CA ASN A 336 19.93 -0.74 4.86
C ASN A 336 18.82 -1.56 5.53
N LEU A 337 19.15 -2.15 6.67
CA LEU A 337 18.32 -3.08 7.44
C LEU A 337 17.82 -2.40 8.72
N TYR A 338 16.51 -2.50 8.93
CA TYR A 338 15.80 -1.87 10.04
C TYR A 338 14.96 -2.89 10.79
N MET A 339 14.89 -2.75 12.10
CA MET A 339 13.96 -3.49 12.95
C MET A 339 12.82 -2.58 13.39
N LEU A 340 11.60 -3.08 13.29
CA LEU A 340 10.40 -2.31 13.62
C LEU A 340 9.55 -2.98 14.69
N LYS A 341 9.04 -2.14 15.58
CA LYS A 341 8.00 -2.48 16.55
C LYS A 341 7.17 -1.25 16.85
N ASN A 342 5.87 -1.33 16.59
CA ASN A 342 4.98 -0.18 16.71
C ASN A 342 5.51 1.01 15.88
N THR A 343 5.71 2.18 16.51
CA THR A 343 6.26 3.39 15.89
C THR A 343 7.79 3.44 15.89
N ILE A 344 8.46 2.49 16.55
CA ILE A 344 9.92 2.47 16.70
C ILE A 344 10.54 1.77 15.50
N MET A 345 11.46 2.46 14.83
CA MET A 345 12.32 1.90 13.79
C MET A 345 13.78 2.08 14.23
N LEU A 346 14.55 1.00 14.25
CA LEU A 346 15.97 1.04 14.62
C LEU A 346 16.84 0.46 13.49
N PRO A 347 17.90 1.17 13.06
CA PRO A 347 18.91 0.60 12.18
C PRO A 347 19.65 -0.56 12.86
N ILE A 348 19.98 -1.63 12.12
CA ILE A 348 20.87 -2.70 12.61
C ILE A 348 22.32 -2.45 12.17
N ASP A 349 23.22 -2.28 13.14
CA ASP A 349 24.66 -2.21 12.88
C ASP A 349 25.25 -3.60 12.65
N ILE A 350 25.52 -3.90 11.38
CA ILE A 350 26.07 -5.18 10.92
C ILE A 350 27.61 -5.17 11.00
N SER A 351 28.25 -4.02 11.30
CA SER A 351 29.71 -3.88 11.28
C SER A 351 30.46 -4.59 12.42
N LYS A 352 29.74 -5.31 13.31
CA LYS A 352 30.30 -6.05 14.45
C LYS A 352 29.96 -7.55 14.51
N ALA A 353 29.43 -8.13 13.43
CA ALA A 353 29.29 -9.59 13.31
C ALA A 353 30.62 -10.24 12.87
#